data_AF-A0A925MVW3-F1
#
_entry.id   AF-A0A925MVW3-F1
#
_cell.length_a   1.000
_cell.length_b   1.000
_cell.length_c   1.000
_cell.angle_alpha   90.00
_cell.angle_beta   90.00
_cell.angle_gamma   90.00
#
_symmetry.space_group_name_H-M   'P 1'
#
loop_
_entity.id
_entity.type
_entity.pdbx_description
1 polymer ?
#
loop_
_entity_poly.entity_id
_entity_poly.type
_entity_poly.pdbx_seq_one_letter_code
_entity_poly.pdbx_strand_id
1 'polypeptide(L)'
;MTGIDLEVLSDWLGPEGAVAGLDKSRLTNSDLMMLARENGILVDKKTARRQIAIEIIMSPEKRIAHEQDRLLEMSKDELQRYFSDHMVSTKELMSVLESLGIAPKGKLRGKLSEFAANEISDLGMYQRVARGKQEFRGHNS
;
A
#
# COMPACT_ATOMS: atom_id res chain seq x y z
N MET A 1 8.11 -27.74 -3.75
CA MET A 1 7.69 -27.16 -2.48
C MET A 1 8.85 -26.37 -1.91
N THR A 2 8.82 -25.06 -2.05
CA THR A 2 9.68 -24.17 -1.26
C THR A 2 9.13 -24.21 0.16
N GLY A 3 9.75 -24.98 1.06
CA GLY A 3 9.30 -25.15 2.45
C GLY A 3 9.55 -23.91 3.32
N ILE A 4 9.22 -22.72 2.80
CA ILE A 4 9.41 -21.44 3.48
C ILE A 4 8.10 -21.08 4.16
N ASP A 5 8.12 -21.08 5.47
CA ASP A 5 7.04 -20.58 6.30
C ASP A 5 7.17 -19.05 6.40
N LEU A 6 6.22 -18.34 5.80
CA LEU A 6 6.22 -16.88 5.73
C LEU A 6 5.89 -16.23 7.08
N GLU A 7 5.10 -16.90 7.91
CA GLU A 7 4.71 -16.39 9.23
C GLU A 7 5.92 -16.44 10.15
N VAL A 8 6.61 -17.59 10.21
CA VAL A 8 7.86 -17.74 10.98
C VAL A 8 8.96 -16.79 10.49
N LEU A 9 9.06 -16.60 9.16
CA LEU A 9 10.04 -15.68 8.59
C LEU A 9 9.79 -14.22 9.01
N SER A 10 8.52 -13.79 8.98
CA SER A 10 8.12 -12.45 9.41
C SER A 10 8.28 -12.25 10.91
N ASP A 11 7.96 -13.25 11.72
CA ASP A 11 8.10 -13.20 13.18
C ASP A 11 9.55 -13.03 13.63
N TRP A 12 10.49 -13.71 12.96
CA TRP A 12 11.89 -13.68 13.36
C TRP A 12 12.65 -12.45 12.88
N LEU A 13 12.34 -11.97 11.68
CA LEU A 13 13.12 -10.92 11.02
C LEU A 13 12.42 -9.56 11.03
N GLY A 14 11.14 -9.53 11.41
CA GLY A 14 10.25 -8.42 11.10
C GLY A 14 9.95 -8.34 9.60
N PRO A 15 8.96 -7.52 9.20
CA PRO A 15 8.54 -7.40 7.81
C PRO A 15 9.66 -6.91 6.88
N GLU A 16 10.44 -5.92 7.31
CA GLU A 16 11.57 -5.36 6.55
C GLU A 16 12.65 -6.42 6.34
N GLY A 17 12.97 -7.17 7.39
CA GLY A 17 13.98 -8.21 7.38
C GLY A 17 13.53 -9.41 6.54
N ALA A 18 12.26 -9.80 6.61
CA ALA A 18 11.69 -10.86 5.79
C ALA A 18 11.67 -10.49 4.30
N VAL A 19 11.28 -9.25 3.96
CA VAL A 19 11.35 -8.73 2.58
C VAL A 19 12.80 -8.73 2.08
N ALA A 20 13.74 -8.20 2.87
CA ALA A 20 15.15 -8.18 2.50
C ALA A 20 15.72 -9.60 2.37
N GLY A 21 15.29 -10.52 3.23
CA GLY A 21 15.65 -11.93 3.21
C GLY A 21 15.23 -12.61 1.91
N LEU A 22 13.96 -12.45 1.49
CA LEU A 22 13.47 -12.99 0.22
C LEU A 22 14.16 -12.32 -0.98
N ASP A 23 14.29 -10.99 -0.97
CA ASP A 23 14.90 -10.19 -2.05
C ASP A 23 16.36 -10.59 -2.29
N LYS A 24 17.13 -10.85 -1.22
CA LYS A 24 18.55 -11.23 -1.31
C LYS A 24 18.81 -12.74 -1.21
N SER A 25 17.76 -13.56 -1.11
CA SER A 25 17.88 -15.02 -1.02
C SER A 25 18.42 -15.64 -2.32
N ARG A 26 18.79 -16.93 -2.23
CA ARG A 26 19.16 -17.76 -3.39
C ARG A 26 17.97 -18.21 -4.24
N LEU A 27 16.74 -17.87 -3.84
CA LEU A 27 15.53 -18.22 -4.61
C LEU A 27 15.55 -17.51 -5.96
N THR A 28 15.12 -18.19 -7.01
CA THR A 28 14.91 -17.56 -8.32
C THR A 28 13.64 -16.70 -8.31
N ASN A 29 13.46 -15.84 -9.31
CA ASN A 29 12.20 -15.10 -9.45
C ASN A 29 11.00 -16.03 -9.67
N SER A 30 11.21 -17.17 -10.34
CA SER A 30 10.17 -18.21 -10.47
C SER A 30 9.79 -18.83 -9.14
N ASP A 31 10.74 -19.06 -8.24
CA ASP A 31 10.47 -19.59 -6.90
C ASP A 31 9.63 -18.60 -6.08
N LEU A 32 9.97 -17.31 -6.13
CA LEU A 32 9.17 -16.27 -5.47
C LEU A 32 7.77 -16.16 -6.08
N MET A 33 7.63 -16.23 -7.41
CA MET A 33 6.30 -16.24 -8.04
C MET A 33 5.48 -17.49 -7.68
N MET A 34 6.13 -18.64 -7.50
CA MET A 34 5.47 -19.86 -7.03
C MET A 34 5.00 -19.70 -5.58
N LEU A 35 5.88 -19.19 -4.70
CA LEU A 35 5.56 -18.90 -3.30
C LEU A 35 4.40 -17.89 -3.18
N ALA A 36 4.37 -16.86 -4.02
CA ALA A 36 3.25 -15.92 -4.10
C ALA A 36 1.94 -16.62 -4.48
N ARG A 37 1.96 -17.49 -5.50
CA ARG A 37 0.76 -18.24 -5.94
C ARG A 37 0.26 -19.22 -4.88
N GLU A 38 1.17 -19.90 -4.18
CA GLU A 38 0.84 -20.79 -3.06
C GLU A 38 0.10 -20.04 -1.94
N ASN A 39 0.35 -18.74 -1.81
CA ASN A 39 -0.32 -17.85 -0.85
C ASN A 39 -1.46 -17.02 -1.47
N GLY A 40 -1.95 -17.39 -2.66
CA GLY A 40 -3.09 -16.74 -3.30
C GLY A 40 -2.80 -15.34 -3.87
N ILE A 41 -1.53 -14.97 -4.03
CA ILE A 41 -1.09 -13.67 -4.51
C ILE A 41 -0.81 -13.75 -6.02
N LEU A 42 -1.46 -12.87 -6.78
CA LEU A 42 -1.25 -12.75 -8.22
C LEU A 42 -0.24 -11.63 -8.51
N VAL A 43 0.90 -12.01 -9.09
CA VAL A 43 1.97 -11.08 -9.48
C VAL A 43 2.23 -11.15 -10.98
N ASP A 44 2.35 -9.98 -11.63
CA ASP A 44 2.75 -9.90 -13.04
C ASP A 44 4.17 -10.44 -13.23
N LYS A 45 4.42 -11.09 -14.37
CA LYS A 45 5.75 -11.59 -14.74
C LYS A 45 6.81 -10.50 -14.82
N LYS A 46 6.41 -9.24 -15.02
CA LYS A 46 7.29 -8.07 -15.11
C LYS A 46 7.54 -7.39 -13.75
N THR A 47 6.90 -7.86 -12.68
CA THR A 47 7.07 -7.30 -11.34
C THR A 47 8.52 -7.48 -10.88
N ALA A 48 9.11 -6.40 -10.35
CA ALA A 48 10.47 -6.44 -9.82
C ALA A 48 10.57 -7.40 -8.64
N ARG A 49 11.70 -8.10 -8.50
CA ARG A 49 11.92 -9.11 -7.44
C ARG A 49 11.56 -8.60 -6.04
N ARG A 50 12.09 -7.44 -5.66
CA ARG A 50 11.79 -6.79 -4.39
C ARG A 50 10.30 -6.57 -4.18
N GLN A 51 9.58 -6.19 -5.23
CA GLN A 51 8.13 -6.02 -5.16
C GLN A 51 7.43 -7.35 -4.97
N ILE A 52 7.88 -8.44 -5.61
CA ILE A 52 7.33 -9.79 -5.36
C ILE A 52 7.52 -10.16 -3.87
N ALA A 53 8.70 -9.92 -3.31
CA ALA A 53 8.98 -10.17 -1.89
C ALA A 53 8.07 -9.36 -0.96
N ILE A 54 7.84 -8.08 -1.27
CA ILE A 54 6.89 -7.22 -0.53
C ILE A 54 5.49 -7.83 -0.58
N GLU A 55 4.96 -8.17 -1.77
CA GLU A 55 3.61 -8.72 -1.87
C GLU A 55 3.47 -10.04 -1.09
N ILE A 56 4.49 -10.91 -1.11
CA ILE A 56 4.52 -12.18 -0.36
C ILE A 56 4.42 -11.96 1.15
N ILE A 57 5.30 -11.11 1.70
CA ILE A 57 5.39 -10.89 3.15
C ILE A 57 4.20 -10.07 3.65
N MET A 58 3.70 -9.13 2.84
CA MET A 58 2.70 -8.16 3.30
C MET A 58 1.26 -8.56 3.00
N SER A 59 1.00 -9.54 2.14
CA SER A 59 -0.37 -9.99 1.82
C SER A 59 -1.21 -10.48 3.02
N PRO A 60 -0.66 -11.06 4.11
CA PRO A 60 -1.46 -11.53 5.25
C PRO A 60 -2.01 -10.40 6.13
N GLU A 61 -1.45 -9.19 6.07
CA GLU A 61 -1.75 -8.14 7.04
C GLU A 61 -2.52 -6.97 6.41
N LYS A 62 -3.61 -6.53 7.06
CA LYS A 62 -4.17 -5.19 6.83
C LYS A 62 -3.33 -4.18 7.62
N ARG A 63 -2.50 -3.41 6.93
CA ARG A 63 -1.58 -2.42 7.50
C ARG A 63 -2.16 -1.01 7.53
N ILE A 64 -3.15 -0.73 6.69
CA ILE A 64 -3.92 0.52 6.78
C ILE A 64 -4.87 0.40 7.99
N ALA A 65 -4.33 0.72 9.16
CA ALA A 65 -5.02 0.69 10.43
C ALA A 65 -5.86 1.96 10.69
N HIS A 66 -5.67 3.00 9.87
CA HIS A 66 -6.42 4.24 9.97
C HIS A 66 -7.73 4.15 9.19
N GLU A 67 -8.82 4.59 9.81
CA GLU A 67 -10.06 4.91 9.12
C GLU A 67 -9.76 5.92 8.00
N GLN A 68 -10.46 5.78 6.87
CA GLN A 68 -10.24 6.59 5.66
C GLN A 68 -10.25 8.10 5.95
N ASP A 69 -11.07 8.54 6.90
CA ASP A 69 -11.16 9.92 7.34
C ASP A 69 -9.83 10.47 7.85
N ARG A 70 -9.04 9.66 8.56
CA ARG A 70 -7.72 10.07 9.06
C ARG A 70 -6.67 10.14 7.96
N LEU A 71 -6.77 9.32 6.92
CA LEU A 71 -5.89 9.45 5.74
C LEU A 71 -6.15 10.77 5.00
N LEU A 72 -7.41 11.20 4.94
CA LEU A 72 -7.81 12.45 4.29
C LEU A 72 -7.36 13.70 5.07
N GLU A 73 -7.04 13.56 6.36
CA GLU A 73 -6.49 14.65 7.18
C GLU A 73 -4.98 14.85 6.96
N MET A 74 -4.27 13.82 6.51
CA MET A 74 -2.82 13.87 6.30
C MET A 74 -2.45 14.69 5.06
N SER A 75 -1.30 15.36 5.13
CA SER A 75 -0.64 15.93 3.96
C SER A 75 -0.02 14.84 3.08
N LYS A 76 0.28 15.19 1.83
CA LYS A 76 1.00 14.32 0.89
C LYS A 76 2.27 13.69 1.50
N ASP A 77 3.11 14.50 2.15
CA ASP A 77 4.39 14.03 2.69
C ASP A 77 4.17 13.05 3.86
N GLU A 78 3.16 13.30 4.69
CA GLU A 78 2.77 12.39 5.76
C GLU A 78 2.22 11.06 5.21
N LEU A 79 1.41 11.10 4.15
CA LEU A 79 0.91 9.90 3.48
C LEU A 79 2.04 9.08 2.84
N GLN A 80 2.99 9.74 2.18
CA GLN A 80 4.15 9.06 1.60
C GLN A 80 5.00 8.36 2.67
N ARG A 81 5.25 9.03 3.79
CA ARG A 81 5.93 8.44 4.94
C ARG A 81 5.13 7.29 5.53
N TYR A 82 3.83 7.49 5.78
CA TYR A 82 2.95 6.47 6.31
C TYR A 82 2.95 5.20 5.45
N PHE A 83 2.79 5.33 4.13
CA PHE A 83 2.81 4.19 3.21
C PHE A 83 4.16 3.47 3.17
N SER A 84 5.26 4.23 3.27
CA SER A 84 6.62 3.68 3.32
C SER A 84 6.89 2.95 4.64
N ASP A 85 6.61 3.60 5.77
CA ASP A 85 6.89 3.13 7.12
C ASP A 85 6.08 1.89 7.47
N HIS A 86 4.86 1.78 6.92
CA HIS A 86 4.00 0.60 7.09
C HIS A 86 4.14 -0.40 5.94
N MET A 87 4.99 -0.10 4.95
CA MET A 87 5.20 -0.91 3.74
C MET A 87 3.88 -1.39 3.11
N VAL A 88 2.96 -0.44 2.95
CA VAL A 88 1.61 -0.71 2.45
C VAL A 88 1.68 -1.35 1.06
N SER A 89 0.96 -2.45 0.88
CA SER A 89 0.99 -3.23 -0.36
C SER A 89 0.31 -2.49 -1.52
N THR A 90 0.64 -2.89 -2.76
CA THR A 90 -0.04 -2.40 -3.96
C THR A 90 -1.55 -2.62 -3.86
N LYS A 91 -1.96 -3.80 -3.39
CA LYS A 91 -3.35 -4.20 -3.24
C LYS A 91 -4.11 -3.31 -2.25
N GLU A 92 -3.51 -2.99 -1.11
CA GLU A 92 -4.13 -2.12 -0.11
C GLU A 92 -4.25 -0.68 -0.60
N LEU A 93 -3.22 -0.14 -1.25
CA LEU A 93 -3.30 1.19 -1.88
C LEU A 93 -4.42 1.24 -2.92
N MET A 94 -4.53 0.22 -3.78
CA MET A 94 -5.62 0.12 -4.75
C MET A 94 -6.99 0.04 -4.06
N SER A 95 -7.11 -0.75 -2.99
CA SER A 95 -8.35 -0.87 -2.23
C SER A 95 -8.79 0.45 -1.59
N VAL A 96 -7.84 1.23 -1.05
CA VAL A 96 -8.14 2.56 -0.50
C VAL A 96 -8.54 3.52 -1.60
N LEU A 97 -7.82 3.55 -2.71
CA LEU A 97 -8.16 4.41 -3.85
C LEU A 97 -9.55 4.09 -4.39
N GLU A 98 -9.88 2.81 -4.58
CA GLU A 98 -11.20 2.37 -5.01
C GLU A 98 -12.30 2.80 -4.04
N SER A 99 -12.07 2.64 -2.74
CA SER A 99 -13.04 3.07 -1.71
C SER A 99 -13.30 4.57 -1.68
N LEU A 100 -12.33 5.38 -2.11
CA LEU A 100 -12.42 6.83 -2.25
C LEU A 100 -12.96 7.26 -3.62
N GLY A 101 -13.30 6.31 -4.50
CA GLY A 101 -13.74 6.57 -5.87
C GLY A 101 -12.63 7.08 -6.80
N ILE A 102 -11.36 6.88 -6.43
CA ILE A 102 -10.19 7.29 -7.20
C ILE A 102 -9.71 6.12 -8.06
N ALA A 103 -9.86 6.25 -9.38
CA ALA A 103 -9.37 5.25 -10.33
C ALA A 103 -8.04 5.70 -10.95
N PRO A 104 -6.95 4.92 -10.78
CA PRO A 104 -5.70 5.19 -11.50
C PRO A 104 -5.89 5.21 -13.02
N LYS A 105 -5.62 6.35 -13.66
CA LYS A 105 -5.65 6.44 -15.12
C LYS A 105 -4.31 5.99 -15.70
N GLY A 106 -4.23 4.73 -16.14
CA GLY A 106 -3.11 4.20 -16.92
C GLY A 106 -2.08 3.38 -16.14
N LYS A 107 -0.94 3.07 -16.78
CA LYS A 107 0.12 2.22 -16.19
C LYS A 107 0.97 3.01 -15.19
N LEU A 108 0.60 2.96 -13.90
CA LEU A 108 1.42 3.44 -12.79
C LEU A 108 2.61 2.50 -12.54
N ARG A 109 3.68 2.62 -13.32
CA ARG A 109 4.91 1.84 -13.14
C ARG A 109 5.67 2.31 -11.89
N GLY A 110 5.43 1.67 -10.74
CA GLY A 110 6.22 1.86 -9.51
C GLY A 110 6.03 3.20 -8.79
N LYS A 111 4.96 3.95 -9.13
CA LYS A 111 4.63 5.25 -8.51
C LYS A 111 3.26 5.26 -7.84
N LEU A 112 2.73 4.09 -7.50
CA LEU A 112 1.38 3.98 -6.94
C LEU A 112 1.26 4.68 -5.57
N SER A 113 2.27 4.56 -4.70
CA SER A 113 2.29 5.24 -3.40
C SER A 113 2.31 6.76 -3.56
N GLU A 114 3.13 7.28 -4.49
CA GLU A 114 3.20 8.70 -4.80
C GLU A 114 1.86 9.21 -5.37
N PHE A 115 1.28 8.47 -6.32
CA PHE A 115 -0.04 8.76 -6.87
C PHE A 115 -1.11 8.78 -5.78
N ALA A 116 -1.16 7.74 -4.95
CA ALA A 116 -2.14 7.64 -3.88
C ALA A 116 -2.00 8.79 -2.88
N ALA A 117 -0.77 9.13 -2.48
CA ALA A 117 -0.53 10.23 -1.56
C ALA A 117 -0.99 11.59 -2.12
N ASN A 118 -0.79 11.83 -3.43
CA ASN A 118 -1.30 13.04 -4.09
C ASN A 118 -2.83 13.08 -4.05
N GLU A 119 -3.49 12.05 -4.58
CA GLU A 119 -4.95 12.06 -4.76
C GLU A 119 -5.70 12.09 -3.43
N ILE A 120 -5.21 11.36 -2.42
CA ILE A 120 -5.81 11.35 -1.07
C ILE A 120 -5.64 12.72 -0.41
N SER A 121 -4.45 13.32 -0.50
CA SER A 121 -4.19 14.67 0.04
C SER A 121 -5.06 15.73 -0.62
N ASP A 122 -5.19 15.68 -1.95
CA ASP A 122 -6.02 16.62 -2.73
C ASP A 122 -7.50 16.46 -2.37
N LEU A 123 -8.00 15.22 -2.32
CA LEU A 123 -9.37 14.93 -1.91
C LEU A 123 -9.66 15.46 -0.50
N GLY A 124 -8.76 15.20 0.45
CA GLY A 124 -8.85 15.70 1.82
C GLY A 124 -8.86 17.23 1.89
N MET A 125 -8.01 17.90 1.11
CA MET A 125 -8.02 19.36 0.99
C MET A 125 -9.36 19.89 0.49
N TYR A 126 -9.92 19.31 -0.59
CA TYR A 126 -11.22 19.72 -1.11
C TYR A 126 -12.34 19.56 -0.07
N GLN A 127 -12.34 18.47 0.69
CA GLN A 127 -13.32 18.25 1.76
C GLN A 127 -13.21 19.30 2.88
N ARG A 128 -12.00 19.63 3.33
CA ARG A 128 -11.79 20.68 4.36
C ARG A 128 -12.28 22.05 3.88
N VAL A 129 -11.99 22.41 2.63
CA VAL A 129 -12.46 23.68 2.04
C VAL A 129 -13.99 23.71 1.94
N ALA A 130 -14.62 22.60 1.54
CA ALA A 130 -16.07 22.50 1.45
C ALA A 130 -16.75 22.65 2.83
N ARG A 131 -16.21 22.00 3.87
CA ARG A 131 -16.69 22.13 5.26
C ARG A 131 -16.55 23.57 5.78
N GLY A 132 -15.39 24.20 5.60
CA GLY A 132 -15.18 25.59 6.01
C GLY A 132 -16.11 26.59 5.31
N LYS A 133 -16.51 26.34 4.06
CA LYS A 133 -17.51 27.16 3.34
C LYS A 133 -18.95 26.95 3.83
N GLN A 134 -19.29 25.76 4.34
CA GLN A 134 -20.62 25.49 4.92
C GLN A 134 -20.78 26.15 6.30
N GLU A 135 -19.77 26.07 7.16
CA GLU A 135 -19.79 26.71 8.49
C GLU A 135 -19.93 28.24 8.39
N PHE A 136 -19.25 28.86 7.42
CA PHE A 136 -19.34 30.30 7.18
C PHE A 136 -20.72 30.76 6.65
N ARG A 137 -21.51 29.86 6.04
CA ARG A 137 -22.87 30.16 5.58
C ARG A 137 -23.94 29.94 6.66
N GLY A 138 -23.64 29.18 7.72
CA GLY A 138 -24.58 28.87 8.80
C GLY A 138 -24.69 29.92 9.92
N HIS A 139 -23.83 30.95 9.93
CA HIS A 139 -23.84 32.03 10.93
C HIS A 139 -24.53 33.32 10.47
N ASN A 140 -25.24 33.29 9.33
CA ASN A 140 -26.03 34.42 8.80
C ASN A 140 -27.50 34.01 8.61
N SER A 141 -28.14 33.45 9.63
CA SER A 141 -29.58 33.17 9.67
C SER A 141 -30.16 33.51 11.02
#